data_AF-A0A2E6DEW1-F1
#
_entry.id   AF-A0A2E6DEW1-F1
#
_cell.length_a   1.000
_cell.length_b   1.000
_cell.length_c   1.000
_cell.angle_alpha   90.00
_cell.angle_beta   90.00
_cell.angle_gamma   90.00
#
_symmetry.space_group_name_H-M   'P 1'
#
loop_
_entity.id
_entity.type
_entity.pdbx_description
1 polymer ?
#
loop_
_entity_poly.entity_id
_entity_poly.type
_entity_poly.pdbx_seq_one_letter_code
_entity_poly.pdbx_strand_id
1 'polypeptide(L)'
;MKKCFKVLGWIFLGIFLQFKFTPLYGIVFLENLNFHDRVYYVKMKLVPIGKEVHLLNIETTVHHSLGSDYFANVYIPKTYKVVNKLPYAGTEIIEGYLAYKMDMKRKYRDVLSSEDFIITATVPGEKISETPIHIHFENMSQRLHTDKTYTLSAVDNKIDLEGPERAEATYPQKLGM
;
A
#
# COMPACT_ATOMS: atom_id res chain seq x y z
N MET A 1 46.08 -10.92 21.13
CA MET A 1 44.95 -10.35 21.90
C MET A 1 44.61 -8.90 21.55
N LYS A 2 45.54 -7.92 21.58
CA LYS A 2 45.23 -6.49 21.31
C LYS A 2 44.58 -6.19 19.94
N LYS A 3 44.96 -6.92 18.88
CA LYS A 3 44.34 -6.78 17.53
C LYS A 3 42.88 -7.26 17.50
N CYS A 4 42.55 -8.37 18.18
CA CYS A 4 41.17 -8.89 18.23
C CYS A 4 40.22 -7.93 18.95
N PHE A 5 40.64 -7.32 20.07
CA PHE A 5 39.84 -6.32 20.77
C PHE A 5 39.58 -5.07 19.93
N LYS A 6 40.53 -4.67 19.08
CA LYS A 6 40.34 -3.55 18.15
C LYS A 6 39.29 -3.87 17.09
N VAL A 7 39.32 -5.09 16.52
CA VAL A 7 38.32 -5.57 15.55
C VAL A 7 36.94 -5.69 16.19
N LEU A 8 36.84 -6.30 17.38
CA LEU A 8 35.60 -6.36 18.16
C LEU A 8 35.05 -4.97 18.46
N GLY A 9 35.90 -4.01 18.85
CA GLY A 9 35.50 -2.62 19.07
C GLY A 9 34.89 -1.96 17.84
N TRP A 10 35.46 -2.16 16.65
CA TRP A 10 34.89 -1.66 15.40
C TRP A 10 33.56 -2.34 15.02
N ILE A 11 33.42 -3.64 15.30
CA ILE A 11 32.16 -4.38 15.09
C ILE A 11 31.07 -3.84 16.03
N PHE A 12 31.36 -3.69 17.32
CA PHE A 12 30.41 -3.12 18.29
C PHE A 12 30.06 -1.67 17.96
N LEU A 13 31.02 -0.85 17.52
CA LEU A 13 30.76 0.52 17.09
C LEU A 13 29.86 0.57 15.84
N GLY A 14 30.08 -0.31 14.86
CA GLY A 14 29.24 -0.44 13.68
C GLY A 14 27.81 -0.84 14.03
N ILE A 15 27.65 -1.84 14.90
CA ILE A 15 26.35 -2.28 15.41
C ILE A 15 25.66 -1.14 16.18
N PHE A 16 26.38 -0.45 17.06
CA PHE A 16 25.85 0.67 17.84
C PHE A 16 25.40 1.85 16.98
N LEU A 17 26.16 2.19 15.94
CA LEU A 17 25.79 3.20 14.97
C LEU A 17 24.53 2.79 14.20
N GLN A 18 24.46 1.54 13.70
CA GLN A 18 23.25 1.02 13.04
C GLN A 18 22.02 1.09 13.95
N PHE A 19 22.16 0.74 15.23
CA PHE A 19 21.09 0.89 16.22
C PHE A 19 20.72 2.33 16.56
N LYS A 20 21.54 3.34 16.25
CA LYS A 20 21.21 4.76 16.48
C LYS A 20 20.50 5.38 15.29
N PHE A 21 20.84 4.98 14.07
CA PHE A 21 20.23 5.51 12.85
C PHE A 21 18.78 5.03 12.65
N THR A 22 18.45 3.79 13.01
CA THR A 22 17.07 3.27 12.89
C THR A 22 16.07 3.97 13.84
N PRO A 23 16.36 4.18 15.14
CA PRO A 23 15.50 4.96 16.02
C PRO A 23 15.45 6.43 15.65
N LEU A 24 16.56 7.03 15.19
CA LEU A 24 16.56 8.41 14.73
C LEU A 24 15.63 8.59 13.52
N TYR A 25 15.66 7.65 12.58
CA TYR A 25 14.70 7.62 11.47
C TYR A 25 13.25 7.51 11.97
N GLY A 26 12.97 6.60 12.91
CA GLY A 26 11.65 6.46 13.52
C GLY A 26 11.16 7.73 14.22
N ILE A 27 12.06 8.46 14.90
CA ILE A 27 11.74 9.74 15.56
C ILE A 27 11.41 10.81 14.53
N VAL A 28 12.25 11.00 13.50
CA VAL A 28 12.02 12.00 12.44
C VAL A 28 10.75 11.65 11.64
N PHE A 29 10.47 10.38 11.44
CA PHE A 29 9.23 9.91 10.83
C PHE A 29 8.02 10.28 11.69
N LEU A 30 8.02 9.94 12.99
CA LEU A 30 6.94 10.29 13.92
C LEU A 30 6.73 11.80 14.03
N GLU A 31 7.82 12.56 14.04
CA GLU A 31 7.81 14.02 13.97
C GLU A 31 7.07 14.45 12.69
N ASN A 32 7.51 13.98 11.53
CA ASN A 32 6.88 14.31 10.25
C ASN A 32 5.37 13.94 10.21
N LEU A 33 4.96 12.79 10.77
CA LEU A 33 3.54 12.42 10.87
C LEU A 33 2.70 13.41 11.69
N ASN A 34 3.33 14.14 12.61
CA ASN A 34 2.67 15.09 13.50
C ASN A 34 2.77 16.54 13.03
N PHE A 35 3.75 16.89 12.19
CA PHE A 35 4.03 18.27 11.76
C PHE A 35 3.54 18.63 10.35
N HIS A 36 3.08 17.67 9.56
CA HIS A 36 2.56 17.93 8.22
C HIS A 36 1.17 17.33 8.01
N ASP A 37 0.34 18.07 7.27
CA ASP A 37 -0.89 17.55 6.70
C ASP A 37 -0.54 16.40 5.75
N ARG A 38 -1.18 15.25 5.96
CA ARG A 38 -1.00 14.08 5.12
C ARG A 38 -2.23 13.89 4.27
N VAL A 39 -2.02 13.83 2.96
CA VAL A 39 -3.07 13.58 2.00
C VAL A 39 -2.79 12.27 1.30
N TYR A 40 -3.76 11.36 1.38
CA TYR A 40 -3.75 10.07 0.71
C TYR A 40 -4.67 10.17 -0.50
N TYR A 41 -4.16 9.81 -1.67
CA TYR A 41 -4.94 9.66 -2.88
C TYR A 41 -4.97 8.21 -3.33
N VAL A 42 -6.17 7.77 -3.69
CA VAL A 42 -6.39 6.53 -4.41
C VAL A 42 -7.13 6.88 -5.69
N LYS A 43 -6.62 6.37 -6.80
CA LYS A 43 -7.30 6.42 -8.10
C LYS A 43 -7.33 5.03 -8.67
N MET A 44 -8.51 4.58 -9.06
CA MET A 44 -8.68 3.29 -9.72
C MET A 44 -9.36 3.46 -11.06
N LYS A 45 -8.92 2.69 -12.05
CA LYS A 45 -9.54 2.64 -13.36
C LYS A 45 -9.65 1.20 -13.82
N LEU A 46 -10.84 0.81 -14.25
CA LEU A 46 -11.08 -0.49 -14.86
C LEU A 46 -11.18 -0.33 -16.38
N VAL A 47 -10.39 -1.11 -17.12
CA VAL A 47 -10.40 -1.13 -18.58
C VAL A 47 -10.62 -2.56 -19.07
N PRO A 48 -11.66 -2.85 -19.87
CA PRO A 48 -11.84 -4.18 -20.43
C PRO A 48 -10.74 -4.47 -21.47
N ILE A 49 -10.02 -5.58 -21.30
CA ILE A 49 -9.05 -6.09 -22.28
C ILE A 49 -9.68 -7.17 -23.16
N GLY A 50 -10.67 -7.88 -22.64
CA GLY A 50 -11.45 -8.90 -23.37
C GLY A 50 -12.84 -9.07 -22.76
N LYS A 51 -13.52 -10.18 -23.10
CA LYS A 51 -14.88 -10.46 -22.59
C LYS A 51 -14.93 -10.71 -21.09
N GLU A 52 -13.91 -11.36 -20.55
CA GLU A 52 -13.87 -11.83 -19.14
C GLU A 52 -12.66 -11.28 -18.37
N VAL A 53 -11.79 -10.54 -19.07
CA VAL A 53 -10.50 -10.08 -18.57
C VAL A 53 -10.49 -8.56 -18.54
N HIS A 54 -10.22 -8.01 -17.36
CA HIS A 54 -10.19 -6.57 -17.13
C HIS A 54 -8.84 -6.15 -16.53
N LEU A 55 -8.37 -4.98 -16.93
CA LEU A 55 -7.22 -4.31 -16.36
C LEU A 55 -7.71 -3.34 -15.28
N LEU A 56 -7.39 -3.64 -14.03
CA LEU A 56 -7.59 -2.76 -12.90
C LEU A 56 -6.28 -2.00 -12.65
N ASN A 57 -6.21 -0.76 -13.14
CA ASN A 57 -5.13 0.15 -12.81
C ASN A 57 -5.40 0.79 -11.46
N ILE A 58 -4.43 0.71 -10.54
CA ILE A 58 -4.50 1.32 -9.21
C ILE A 58 -3.30 2.25 -9.07
N GLU A 59 -3.60 3.51 -8.80
CA GLU A 59 -2.63 4.55 -8.47
C GLU A 59 -2.84 4.99 -7.02
N THR A 60 -1.77 4.99 -6.24
CA THR A 60 -1.73 5.40 -4.84
C THR A 60 -0.70 6.50 -4.68
N THR A 61 -1.07 7.58 -4.00
CA THR A 61 -0.16 8.69 -3.70
C THR A 61 -0.29 9.09 -2.23
N VAL A 62 0.86 9.34 -1.59
CA VAL A 62 0.95 9.96 -0.26
C VAL A 62 1.71 11.26 -0.41
N HIS A 63 1.05 12.37 -0.09
CA HIS A 63 1.69 13.67 -0.01
C HIS A 63 2.43 13.86 1.31
N HIS A 64 3.53 14.61 1.27
CA HIS A 64 4.34 14.96 2.44
C HIS A 64 4.89 13.75 3.20
N SER A 65 5.22 12.68 2.47
CA SER A 65 5.82 11.47 3.04
C SER A 65 7.31 11.65 3.34
N LEU A 66 7.80 11.09 4.44
CA LEU A 66 9.21 11.12 4.81
C LEU A 66 9.77 9.69 4.81
N GLY A 67 10.46 9.31 3.73
CA GLY A 67 11.13 8.01 3.62
C GLY A 67 10.83 7.25 2.33
N SER A 68 11.63 6.22 2.07
CA SER A 68 11.46 5.29 0.94
C SER A 68 10.59 4.08 1.28
N ASP A 69 10.21 3.90 2.54
CA ASP A 69 9.70 2.62 3.06
C ASP A 69 8.17 2.51 3.05
N TYR A 70 7.53 3.36 2.25
CA TYR A 70 6.09 3.30 2.06
C TYR A 70 5.73 2.21 1.06
N PHE A 71 4.69 1.47 1.38
CA PHE A 71 4.07 0.52 0.47
C PHE A 71 2.55 0.55 0.68
N ALA A 72 1.81 0.17 -0.35
CA ALA A 72 0.37 0.01 -0.28
C ALA A 72 0.02 -1.47 -0.44
N ASN A 73 -0.78 -2.01 0.47
CA ASN A 73 -1.35 -3.34 0.30
C ASN A 73 -2.75 -3.20 -0.29
N VAL A 74 -2.92 -3.76 -1.48
CA VAL A 74 -4.22 -3.86 -2.14
C VAL A 74 -4.81 -5.21 -1.79
N TYR A 75 -6.00 -5.19 -1.18
CA TYR A 75 -6.77 -6.37 -0.84
C TYR A 75 -7.92 -6.51 -1.84
N ILE A 76 -7.82 -7.53 -2.68
CA ILE A 76 -8.83 -7.86 -3.69
C ILE A 76 -9.66 -9.05 -3.18
N PRO A 77 -10.99 -9.03 -3.28
CA PRO A 77 -11.83 -10.17 -2.87
C PRO A 77 -11.45 -11.46 -3.60
N LYS A 78 -11.49 -12.60 -2.92
CA LYS A 78 -11.19 -13.95 -3.47
C LYS A 78 -12.13 -14.38 -4.61
N THR A 79 -13.28 -13.72 -4.73
CA THR A 79 -14.21 -13.88 -5.84
C THR A 79 -13.62 -13.40 -7.17
N TYR A 80 -12.52 -12.64 -7.13
CA TYR A 80 -11.72 -12.26 -8.29
C TYR A 80 -10.34 -12.91 -8.24
N LYS A 81 -9.84 -13.29 -9.42
CA LYS A 81 -8.51 -13.84 -9.62
C LYS A 81 -7.61 -12.80 -10.28
N VAL A 82 -6.50 -12.48 -9.62
CA VAL A 82 -5.41 -11.70 -10.23
C VAL A 82 -4.47 -12.65 -10.97
N VAL A 83 -4.21 -12.37 -12.25
CA VAL A 83 -3.44 -13.26 -13.14
C VAL A 83 -1.96 -12.90 -13.17
N ASN A 84 -1.63 -11.61 -13.12
CA ASN A 84 -0.28 -11.12 -13.38
C ASN A 84 0.59 -10.94 -12.12
N LYS A 85 0.05 -11.18 -10.92
CA LYS A 85 0.78 -11.03 -9.65
C LYS A 85 0.36 -12.09 -8.65
N LEU A 86 1.32 -12.62 -7.90
CA LEU A 86 1.07 -13.58 -6.84
C LEU A 86 0.62 -12.86 -5.57
N PRO A 87 -0.42 -13.37 -4.87
CA PRO A 87 -0.78 -12.84 -3.57
C PRO A 87 0.28 -13.21 -2.53
N TYR A 88 0.34 -12.43 -1.46
CA TYR A 88 1.18 -12.74 -0.29
C TYR A 88 0.35 -12.65 0.99
N ALA A 89 0.96 -12.93 2.15
CA ALA A 89 0.25 -12.99 3.43
C ALA A 89 -0.41 -11.66 3.84
N GLY A 90 0.04 -10.52 3.30
CA GLY A 90 -0.36 -9.21 3.82
C GLY A 90 0.36 -8.86 5.13
N THR A 91 0.28 -7.60 5.55
CA THR A 91 0.64 -7.20 6.92
C THR A 91 -0.48 -7.60 7.91
N GLU A 92 -1.71 -7.67 7.41
CA GLU A 92 -2.89 -8.22 8.08
C GLU A 92 -3.60 -9.18 7.13
N ILE A 93 -4.13 -10.27 7.68
CA ILE A 93 -4.98 -11.21 6.95
C ILE A 93 -6.43 -10.74 7.08
N ILE A 94 -7.05 -10.37 5.96
CA ILE A 94 -8.46 -10.03 5.88
C ILE A 94 -9.22 -11.23 5.32
N GLU A 95 -10.20 -11.73 6.07
CA GLU A 95 -11.01 -12.87 5.62
C GLU A 95 -11.77 -12.52 4.34
N GLY A 96 -11.73 -13.42 3.35
CA GLY A 96 -12.33 -13.20 2.04
C GLY A 96 -11.46 -12.44 1.03
N TYR A 97 -10.25 -12.02 1.39
CA TYR A 97 -9.37 -11.23 0.51
C TYR A 97 -8.01 -11.89 0.25
N LEU A 98 -7.37 -11.45 -0.82
CA LEU A 98 -5.96 -11.71 -1.14
C LEU A 98 -5.21 -10.38 -1.17
N ALA A 99 -4.03 -10.34 -0.55
CA ALA A 99 -3.21 -9.14 -0.47
C ALA A 99 -2.15 -9.10 -1.58
N TYR A 100 -1.96 -7.92 -2.16
CA TYR A 100 -0.95 -7.63 -3.17
C TYR A 100 -0.17 -6.39 -2.75
N LYS A 101 1.15 -6.53 -2.59
CA LYS A 101 2.02 -5.43 -2.17
C LYS A 101 2.39 -4.56 -3.36
N MET A 102 2.11 -3.26 -3.28
CA MET A 102 2.58 -2.24 -4.20
C MET A 102 3.71 -1.46 -3.52
N ASP A 103 4.94 -1.59 -4.03
CA ASP A 103 6.05 -0.77 -3.53
C ASP A 103 5.86 0.67 -4.03
N MET A 104 5.93 1.63 -3.11
CA MET A 104 5.79 3.04 -3.46
C MET A 104 7.16 3.69 -3.59
N LYS A 105 7.32 4.51 -4.63
CA LYS A 105 8.58 5.21 -4.92
C LYS A 105 8.41 6.69 -4.61
N ARG A 106 9.40 7.24 -3.90
CA ARG A 106 9.47 8.67 -3.65
C ARG A 106 9.71 9.45 -4.94
N LYS A 107 8.85 10.42 -5.23
CA LYS A 107 9.05 11.48 -6.22
C LYS A 107 8.95 12.83 -5.52
N TYR A 108 10.10 13.46 -5.29
CA TYR A 108 10.21 14.76 -4.60
C TYR A 108 9.63 14.72 -3.16
N ARG A 109 8.47 15.33 -2.92
CA ARG A 109 7.77 15.38 -1.62
C ARG A 109 6.69 14.31 -1.47
N ASP A 110 6.38 13.62 -2.55
CA ASP A 110 5.31 12.65 -2.61
C ASP A 110 5.89 11.25 -2.76
N VAL A 111 5.15 10.26 -2.31
CA VAL A 111 5.44 8.86 -2.60
C VAL A 111 4.28 8.30 -3.37
N LEU A 112 4.57 7.68 -4.52
CA LEU A 112 3.57 7.17 -5.44
C LEU A 112 3.84 5.73 -5.85
N SER A 113 2.78 5.00 -6.11
CA SER A 113 2.83 3.72 -6.81
C SER A 113 1.68 3.64 -7.81
N SER A 114 1.97 3.04 -8.96
CA SER A 114 0.97 2.72 -9.98
C SER A 114 1.24 1.29 -10.41
N GLU A 115 0.23 0.44 -10.30
CA GLU A 115 0.31 -0.94 -10.77
C GLU A 115 -0.97 -1.32 -11.52
N ASP A 116 -0.79 -2.19 -12.49
CA ASP A 116 -1.87 -2.78 -13.25
C ASP A 116 -2.13 -4.19 -12.76
N PHE A 117 -3.37 -4.50 -12.42
CA PHE A 117 -3.83 -5.83 -12.03
C PHE A 117 -4.73 -6.40 -13.12
N ILE A 118 -4.36 -7.55 -13.66
CA ILE A 118 -5.23 -8.28 -14.60
C ILE A 118 -6.17 -9.14 -13.77
N ILE A 119 -7.45 -8.78 -13.76
CA ILE A 119 -8.49 -9.45 -12.95
C ILE A 119 -9.51 -10.18 -13.81
N THR A 120 -9.95 -11.34 -13.32
CA THR A 120 -11.06 -12.12 -13.86
C THR A 120 -11.98 -12.56 -12.73
N ALA A 121 -13.25 -12.83 -13.00
CA ALA A 121 -14.09 -13.54 -12.03
C ALA A 121 -13.52 -14.94 -11.78
N THR A 122 -13.51 -15.39 -10.52
CA THR A 122 -13.02 -16.73 -10.15
C THR A 122 -13.98 -17.81 -10.63
N VAL A 123 -15.29 -17.55 -10.54
CA VAL A 123 -16.36 -18.44 -11.01
C VAL A 123 -17.08 -17.76 -12.18
N PRO A 124 -16.98 -18.30 -13.40
CA PRO A 124 -17.65 -17.72 -14.55
C PRO A 124 -19.18 -17.75 -14.39
N GLY A 125 -19.85 -16.64 -14.72
CA GLY A 125 -21.31 -16.50 -14.69
C GLY A 125 -21.91 -16.28 -13.31
N GLU A 126 -21.10 -16.25 -12.24
CA GLU A 126 -21.58 -15.93 -10.91
C GLU A 126 -21.81 -14.41 -10.77
N LYS A 127 -22.96 -14.04 -10.23
CA LYS A 127 -23.24 -12.65 -9.86
C LYS A 127 -22.51 -12.33 -8.56
N ILE A 128 -21.52 -11.44 -8.64
CA ILE A 128 -20.77 -10.97 -7.48
C ILE A 128 -21.37 -9.63 -7.05
N SER A 129 -21.89 -9.58 -5.82
CA SER A 129 -22.36 -8.32 -5.23
C SER A 129 -21.22 -7.32 -5.05
N GLU A 130 -21.57 -6.04 -4.94
CA GLU A 130 -20.60 -4.98 -4.66
C GLU A 130 -19.76 -5.31 -3.42
N THR A 131 -18.46 -5.38 -3.61
CA THR A 131 -17.48 -5.70 -2.57
C THR A 131 -16.34 -4.69 -2.62
N PRO A 132 -15.95 -4.09 -1.48
CA PRO A 132 -14.93 -3.05 -1.48
C PRO A 132 -13.54 -3.63 -1.76
N ILE A 133 -12.71 -2.87 -2.47
CA ILE A 133 -11.25 -3.08 -2.49
C ILE A 133 -10.68 -2.33 -1.29
N HIS A 134 -9.90 -3.00 -0.44
CA HIS A 134 -9.21 -2.30 0.66
C HIS A 134 -7.81 -1.91 0.20
N ILE A 135 -7.44 -0.66 0.41
CA ILE A 135 -6.05 -0.22 0.25
C ILE A 135 -5.52 0.22 1.60
N HIS A 136 -4.50 -0.48 2.08
CA HIS A 136 -3.79 -0.12 3.29
C HIS A 136 -2.49 0.58 2.93
N PHE A 137 -2.37 1.85 3.32
CA PHE A 137 -1.11 2.58 3.24
C PHE A 137 -0.30 2.28 4.49
N GLU A 138 0.91 1.75 4.30
CA GLU A 138 1.76 1.26 5.37
C GLU A 138 3.19 1.79 5.24
N ASN A 139 3.85 1.91 6.38
CA ASN A 139 5.27 2.22 6.47
C ASN A 139 5.88 1.41 7.62
N MET A 140 7.00 0.72 7.35
CA MET A 140 7.60 -0.25 8.27
C MET A 140 6.57 -1.29 8.76
N SER A 141 6.11 -1.18 10.01
CA SER A 141 5.10 -2.06 10.63
C SER A 141 3.83 -1.32 11.05
N GLN A 142 3.66 -0.07 10.60
CA GLN A 142 2.53 0.78 10.98
C GLN A 142 1.59 0.99 9.80
N ARG A 143 0.29 0.81 10.07
CA ARG A 143 -0.78 1.26 9.17
C ARG A 143 -1.06 2.74 9.36
N LEU A 144 -1.04 3.48 8.26
CA LEU A 144 -1.22 4.93 8.26
C LEU A 144 -2.63 5.33 7.82
N HIS A 145 -3.18 4.64 6.81
CA HIS A 145 -4.52 4.90 6.28
C HIS A 145 -5.11 3.62 5.67
N THR A 146 -6.43 3.50 5.72
CA THR A 146 -7.21 2.48 5.04
C THR A 146 -8.25 3.16 4.15
N ASP A 147 -8.17 2.92 2.86
CA ASP A 147 -9.21 3.28 1.90
C ASP A 147 -10.09 2.06 1.60
N LYS A 148 -11.40 2.30 1.46
CA LYS A 148 -12.41 1.31 1.06
C LYS A 148 -13.41 1.91 0.08
N THR A 149 -13.02 2.98 -0.59
CA THR A 149 -13.96 3.85 -1.33
C THR A 149 -14.42 3.19 -2.63
N TYR A 150 -13.56 2.37 -3.24
CA TYR A 150 -13.86 1.68 -4.49
C TYR A 150 -14.45 0.29 -4.24
N THR A 151 -15.49 -0.05 -5.00
CA THR A 151 -16.16 -1.36 -4.96
C THR A 151 -16.10 -2.05 -6.32
N LEU A 152 -15.96 -3.37 -6.29
CA LEU A 152 -16.06 -4.24 -7.46
C LEU A 152 -17.37 -5.02 -7.42
N SER A 153 -18.03 -5.11 -8.56
CA SER A 153 -19.16 -6.00 -8.79
C SER A 153 -18.95 -6.78 -10.09
N ALA A 154 -19.68 -7.88 -10.25
CA ALA A 154 -19.67 -8.60 -11.51
C ALA A 154 -21.04 -9.20 -11.85
N VAL A 155 -21.40 -9.10 -13.13
CA VAL A 155 -22.59 -9.74 -13.71
C VAL A 155 -22.17 -10.35 -15.04
N ASP A 156 -22.44 -11.63 -15.26
CA ASP A 156 -22.15 -12.34 -16.51
C ASP A 156 -20.70 -12.13 -17.02
N ASN A 157 -19.72 -12.29 -16.11
CA ASN A 157 -18.27 -12.09 -16.36
C ASN A 157 -17.82 -10.66 -16.69
N LYS A 158 -18.74 -9.70 -16.76
CA LYS A 158 -18.42 -8.28 -16.84
C LYS A 158 -18.17 -7.76 -15.43
N ILE A 159 -16.97 -7.23 -15.20
CA ILE A 159 -16.59 -6.62 -13.93
C ILE A 159 -16.86 -5.12 -14.06
N ASP A 160 -17.51 -4.56 -13.05
CA ASP A 160 -17.75 -3.13 -12.93
C ASP A 160 -17.04 -2.60 -11.67
N LEU A 161 -16.50 -1.39 -11.78
CA LEU A 161 -15.81 -0.68 -10.71
C LEU A 161 -16.61 0.58 -10.39
N GLU A 162 -17.05 0.72 -9.15
CA GLU A 162 -17.73 1.93 -8.67
C GLU A 162 -16.82 2.68 -7.70
N GLY A 163 -16.85 4.00 -7.79
CA GLY A 163 -16.04 4.91 -6.96
C GLY A 163 -15.85 6.28 -7.63
N PRO A 164 -15.28 7.26 -6.90
CA PRO A 164 -14.99 8.58 -7.44
C PRO A 164 -13.84 8.55 -8.45
N GLU A 165 -13.65 9.62 -9.22
CA GLU A 165 -12.48 9.76 -10.09
C GLU A 165 -11.17 9.68 -9.29
N ARG A 166 -11.19 10.20 -8.05
CA ARG A 166 -10.10 10.14 -7.08
C ARG A 166 -10.69 10.14 -5.67
N ALA A 167 -10.33 9.17 -4.85
CA ALA A 167 -10.60 9.20 -3.41
C ALA A 167 -9.48 9.96 -2.70
N GLU A 168 -9.85 10.81 -1.74
CA GLU A 168 -8.95 11.69 -1.01
C GLU A 168 -9.24 11.60 0.50
N ALA A 169 -8.19 11.37 1.28
CA ALA A 169 -8.24 11.43 2.73
C ALA A 169 -7.14 12.35 3.25
N THR A 170 -7.55 13.43 3.93
CA THR A 170 -6.64 14.40 4.53
C THR A 170 -6.66 14.27 6.04
N TYR A 171 -5.47 14.05 6.61
CA TYR A 171 -5.25 14.04 8.04
C TYR A 171 -4.52 15.31 8.43
N PRO A 172 -5.22 16.27 9.06
CA PRO A 172 -4.60 17.53 9.44
C PRO A 172 -3.53 17.30 10.50
N GLN A 173 -2.56 18.21 10.53
CA GLN A 173 -1.56 18.32 11.57
C GLN A 173 -2.23 18.27 12.95
N LYS A 174 -1.82 17.33 13.80
CA LYS A 174 -2.42 17.15 15.14
C LYS A 174 -1.94 18.19 16.18
N LEU A 175 -0.98 19.04 15.81
CA LEU A 175 -0.45 20.08 16.69
C LEU A 175 -1.30 21.36 16.59
N GLY A 176 -2.26 21.44 17.51
CA GLY A 176 -2.87 22.67 18.00
C GLY A 176 -2.46 22.96 19.45
N MET A 177 -1.17 22.77 19.78
CA MET A 177 -0.48 23.41 20.91
C MET A 177 0.70 24.20 20.35
#